data_AF-A0A847QDZ5-F1
#
_entry.id   AF-A0A847QDZ5-F1
#
_cell.length_a   1.000
_cell.length_b   1.000
_cell.length_c   1.000
_cell.angle_alpha   90.00
_cell.angle_beta   90.00
_cell.angle_gamma   90.00
#
_symmetry.space_group_name_H-M   'P 1'
#
loop_
_entity.id
_entity.type
_entity.pdbx_description
1 polymer ?
#
loop_
_entity_poly.entity_id
_entity_poly.type
_entity_poly.pdbx_seq_one_letter_code
_entity_poly.pdbx_strand_id
1 'polypeptide(L)'
;MLDINLIRENPELVKENIKKKFQDEKLPLVDEVIDLDIKFRQTKTKADELRAERNRSSKEIGLLMREKKKEEAEAIKERIVLINEEIQELEQAEAKLSEEIKDRMMVIPNIIDDSVPIGRDDSENVEVERFGEPLEKPFEVPHHIDIMERLNGIDLESARKTSGAGFYYLMGDIARLHSAILTYARDFMIDRGFTYYIPPFMIHGNVVTGVMSFTEMENMMYKIEGEDLYLIGTSEHSMIGKFIDSILDEETLPQTLTSYSPCFRKEVGAHGIEERGVYRIHQFEKQEMVVVCNPEDSKYWYDELWKNAVDFFRTLDIPVRTLECCSGDLADLKVKSCDVEAWSPRQKKYFEVGSCSNLGDAQARRLGIRVDGKDGSRYFAHTLNNTVVAPPRMLIAFLENNLNEDGTVNIPEVLRPYMGNKEKIG
;
A
#
# COMPACT_ATOMS: atom_id res chain seq x y z
N MET A 1 7.24 -4.83 -6.60
CA MET A 1 8.29 -4.88 -7.64
C MET A 1 8.13 -6.18 -8.40
N LEU A 2 8.21 -6.15 -9.73
CA LEU A 2 8.09 -7.35 -10.57
C LEU A 2 9.24 -8.34 -10.36
N ASP A 3 9.02 -9.58 -10.81
CA ASP A 3 10.12 -10.53 -11.02
C ASP A 3 10.99 -10.10 -12.20
N ILE A 4 12.31 -10.05 -11.99
CA ILE A 4 13.28 -9.82 -13.05
C ILE A 4 13.22 -10.91 -14.13
N ASN A 5 12.84 -12.14 -13.77
CA ASN A 5 12.65 -13.21 -14.74
C ASN A 5 11.50 -12.90 -15.72
N LEU A 6 10.44 -12.24 -15.25
CA LEU A 6 9.35 -11.81 -16.12
C LEU A 6 9.84 -10.82 -17.20
N ILE A 7 10.70 -9.88 -16.81
CA ILE A 7 11.31 -8.92 -17.74
C ILE A 7 12.24 -9.63 -18.73
N ARG A 8 13.01 -10.63 -18.28
CA ARG A 8 13.94 -11.40 -19.14
C ARG A 8 13.20 -12.24 -20.17
N GLU A 9 12.15 -12.92 -19.74
CA GLU A 9 11.45 -13.93 -20.55
C GLU A 9 10.32 -13.33 -21.38
N ASN A 10 9.64 -12.31 -20.85
CA ASN A 10 8.43 -11.72 -21.45
C ASN A 10 8.46 -10.17 -21.39
N PRO A 11 9.48 -9.49 -21.95
CA PRO A 11 9.58 -8.04 -21.87
C PRO A 11 8.42 -7.30 -22.55
N GLU A 12 7.88 -7.87 -23.63
CA GLU A 12 6.75 -7.28 -24.35
C GLU A 12 5.45 -7.28 -23.53
N LEU A 13 5.25 -8.29 -22.67
CA LEU A 13 4.13 -8.31 -21.73
C LEU A 13 4.22 -7.14 -20.73
N VAL A 14 5.42 -6.88 -20.22
CA VAL A 14 5.67 -5.77 -19.29
C VAL A 14 5.44 -4.42 -20.00
N LYS A 15 5.93 -4.27 -21.23
CA LYS A 15 5.69 -3.06 -22.04
C LYS A 15 4.21 -2.86 -22.37
N GLU A 16 3.48 -3.93 -22.68
CA GLU A 16 2.03 -3.88 -22.91
C GLU A 16 1.29 -3.43 -21.64
N ASN A 17 1.66 -3.97 -20.48
CA ASN A 17 1.08 -3.56 -19.20
C ASN A 17 1.32 -2.06 -18.92
N ILE A 18 2.53 -1.55 -19.17
CA ILE A 18 2.85 -0.12 -19.03
C ILE A 18 1.95 0.75 -19.92
N LYS A 19 1.73 0.33 -21.18
CA LYS A 19 0.83 1.02 -22.11
C LYS A 19 -0.62 0.98 -21.64
N LYS A 20 -1.09 -0.16 -21.12
CA LYS A 20 -2.43 -0.29 -20.53
C LYS A 20 -2.64 0.67 -19.37
N LYS A 21 -1.58 0.97 -18.60
CA LYS A 21 -1.61 1.95 -17.50
C LYS A 21 -1.37 3.41 -17.95
N PHE A 22 -1.22 3.67 -19.25
CA PHE A 22 -0.94 5.01 -19.80
C PHE A 22 0.35 5.67 -19.27
N GLN A 23 1.36 4.86 -18.95
CA GLN A 23 2.65 5.31 -18.39
C GLN A 23 3.79 5.15 -19.41
N ASP A 24 3.58 5.60 -20.65
CA ASP A 24 4.52 5.40 -21.77
C ASP A 24 5.94 5.92 -21.47
N GLU A 25 6.07 6.92 -20.59
CA GLU A 25 7.36 7.44 -20.11
C GLU A 25 8.22 6.39 -19.41
N LYS A 26 7.62 5.30 -18.90
CA LYS A 26 8.31 4.19 -18.22
C LYS A 26 8.75 3.08 -19.17
N LEU A 27 8.32 3.08 -20.44
CA LEU A 27 8.69 2.05 -21.40
C LEU A 27 10.20 1.84 -21.58
N PRO A 28 11.04 2.91 -21.66
CA PRO A 28 12.48 2.75 -21.79
C PRO A 28 13.12 1.97 -20.63
N LEU A 29 12.52 2.03 -19.43
CA LEU A 29 13.04 1.36 -18.24
C LEU A 29 13.11 -0.16 -18.42
N VAL A 30 12.22 -0.75 -19.21
CA VAL A 30 12.21 -2.20 -19.49
C VAL A 30 13.49 -2.58 -20.25
N ASP A 31 13.81 -1.86 -21.31
CA ASP A 31 15.00 -2.11 -22.13
C ASP A 31 16.30 -1.79 -21.35
N GLU A 32 16.30 -0.70 -20.58
CA GLU A 32 17.43 -0.37 -19.70
C GLU A 32 17.72 -1.46 -18.67
N VAL A 33 16.69 -2.03 -18.04
CA VAL A 33 16.85 -3.14 -17.09
C VAL A 33 17.43 -4.38 -17.78
N ILE A 34 17.01 -4.70 -18.99
CA ILE A 34 17.54 -5.83 -19.76
C ILE A 34 19.03 -5.63 -20.06
N ASP A 35 19.40 -4.45 -20.55
CA ASP A 35 20.79 -4.13 -20.88
C ASP A 35 21.71 -4.18 -19.65
N LEU A 36 21.23 -3.63 -18.53
CA LEU A 36 21.94 -3.68 -17.26
C LEU A 36 22.04 -5.10 -16.71
N ASP A 37 20.98 -5.90 -16.82
CA ASP A 37 20.98 -7.30 -16.39
C ASP A 37 21.95 -8.17 -17.22
N ILE A 38 22.05 -7.92 -18.53
CA ILE A 38 23.04 -8.59 -19.38
C ILE A 38 24.45 -8.25 -18.90
N LYS A 39 24.76 -6.97 -18.68
CA LYS A 39 26.06 -6.52 -18.17
C LYS A 39 26.34 -7.13 -16.80
N PHE A 40 25.37 -7.12 -15.89
CA PHE A 40 25.48 -7.69 -14.55
C PHE A 40 25.87 -9.18 -14.62
N ARG A 41 25.15 -9.97 -15.43
CA ARG A 41 25.45 -11.41 -15.59
C ARG A 41 26.80 -11.66 -16.24
N GLN A 42 27.21 -10.85 -17.21
CA GLN A 42 28.54 -10.94 -17.83
C GLN A 42 29.65 -10.63 -16.83
N THR A 43 29.53 -9.53 -16.09
CA THR A 43 30.46 -9.12 -15.03
C THR A 43 30.58 -10.21 -13.97
N LYS A 44 29.45 -10.75 -13.51
CA LYS A 44 29.42 -11.83 -12.52
C LYS A 44 30.10 -13.10 -13.04
N THR A 45 29.80 -13.50 -14.28
CA THR A 45 30.43 -14.67 -14.91
C THR A 45 31.95 -14.49 -15.01
N LYS A 46 32.40 -13.31 -15.45
CA LYS A 46 33.83 -12.97 -15.54
C LYS A 46 34.51 -13.02 -14.17
N ALA A 47 33.88 -12.48 -13.12
CA ALA A 47 34.39 -12.54 -11.76
C ALA A 47 34.53 -13.99 -11.27
N ASP A 48 33.55 -14.86 -11.56
CA ASP A 48 33.58 -16.28 -11.19
C ASP A 48 34.67 -17.05 -11.96
N GLU A 49 34.89 -16.75 -13.24
CA GLU A 49 35.99 -17.30 -14.04
C GLU A 49 37.36 -16.92 -13.46
N LEU A 50 37.56 -15.66 -13.10
CA LEU A 50 38.79 -15.17 -12.48
C LEU A 50 39.01 -15.76 -11.08
N ARG A 51 37.96 -15.92 -10.28
CA ARG A 51 38.04 -16.63 -8.99
C ARG A 51 38.49 -18.07 -9.18
N ALA A 52 37.95 -18.76 -10.19
CA ALA A 52 38.36 -20.11 -10.54
C ALA A 52 39.81 -20.17 -11.04
N GLU A 53 40.24 -19.19 -11.84
CA GLU A 53 41.61 -19.06 -12.34
C GLU A 53 42.62 -18.77 -11.23
N ARG A 54 42.30 -17.85 -10.32
CA ARG A 54 43.10 -17.57 -9.11
C ARG A 54 43.29 -18.83 -8.28
N ASN A 55 42.22 -19.59 -8.07
CA ASN A 55 42.25 -20.83 -7.28
C ASN A 55 43.12 -21.91 -7.96
N ARG A 56 43.09 -22.01 -9.31
CA ARG A 56 43.97 -22.91 -10.07
C ARG A 56 45.44 -22.47 -9.98
N SER A 57 45.71 -21.19 -10.24
CA SER A 57 47.05 -20.58 -10.17
C SER A 57 47.68 -20.72 -8.78
N SER A 58 46.88 -20.58 -7.72
CA SER A 58 47.34 -20.76 -6.34
C SER A 58 47.81 -22.20 -6.06
N LYS A 59 47.12 -23.21 -6.62
CA LYS A 59 47.55 -24.61 -6.52
C LYS A 59 48.83 -24.86 -7.30
N GLU A 60 48.97 -24.26 -8.48
CA GLU A 60 50.14 -24.36 -9.35
C GLU A 60 51.40 -23.77 -8.68
N ILE A 61 51.30 -22.61 -8.01
CA ILE A 61 52.39 -22.06 -7.20
C ILE A 61 52.86 -23.07 -6.14
N GLY A 62 51.91 -23.73 -5.46
CA GLY A 62 52.23 -24.76 -4.46
C GLY A 62 53.00 -25.94 -5.04
N LEU A 63 52.74 -26.32 -6.31
CA LEU A 63 53.47 -27.36 -7.03
C LEU A 63 54.85 -26.88 -7.49
N LEU A 64 54.95 -25.72 -8.12
CA LEU A 64 56.22 -25.16 -8.62
C LEU A 64 57.21 -24.87 -7.50
N MET A 65 56.72 -24.42 -6.33
CA MET A 65 57.54 -24.22 -5.14
C MET A 65 58.10 -25.54 -4.59
N ARG A 66 57.37 -26.65 -4.71
CA ARG A 66 57.87 -28.01 -4.36
C ARG A 66 58.91 -28.50 -5.37
N GLU A 67 58.73 -28.17 -6.65
CA GLU A 67 59.68 -28.46 -7.73
C GLU A 67 60.91 -27.54 -7.76
N LYS A 68 61.01 -26.59 -6.82
CA LYS A 68 62.09 -25.58 -6.72
C LYS A 68 62.18 -24.62 -7.92
N LYS A 69 61.12 -24.49 -8.72
CA LYS A 69 61.01 -23.54 -9.85
C LYS A 69 60.52 -22.17 -9.36
N LYS A 70 61.39 -21.47 -8.63
CA LYS A 70 61.03 -20.22 -7.94
C LYS A 70 60.67 -19.07 -8.89
N GLU A 71 61.35 -18.95 -10.01
CA GLU A 71 61.09 -17.87 -10.99
C GLU A 71 59.71 -18.02 -11.64
N GLU A 72 59.35 -19.24 -12.05
CA GLU A 72 58.01 -19.55 -12.59
C GLU A 72 56.90 -19.31 -11.54
N ALA A 73 57.15 -19.67 -10.28
CA ALA A 73 56.21 -19.42 -9.20
C ALA A 73 56.00 -17.92 -8.92
N GLU A 74 57.06 -17.09 -9.05
CA GLU A 74 56.96 -15.64 -8.84
C GLU A 74 56.17 -14.96 -9.95
N ALA A 75 56.37 -15.36 -11.22
CA ALA A 75 55.57 -14.87 -12.34
C ALA A 75 54.06 -15.17 -12.17
N ILE A 76 53.71 -16.34 -11.65
CA ILE A 76 52.30 -16.67 -11.35
C ILE A 76 51.76 -15.84 -10.18
N LYS A 77 52.58 -15.51 -9.17
CA LYS A 77 52.16 -14.61 -8.08
C LYS A 77 51.82 -13.21 -8.59
N GLU A 78 52.67 -12.65 -9.45
CA GLU A 78 52.39 -11.34 -10.08
C GLU A 78 51.06 -11.37 -10.85
N ARG A 79 50.80 -12.46 -11.60
CA ARG A 79 49.53 -12.66 -12.28
C ARG A 79 48.33 -12.76 -11.32
N ILE A 80 48.50 -13.40 -10.17
CA ILE A 80 47.45 -13.47 -9.14
C ILE A 80 47.14 -12.10 -8.55
N VAL A 81 48.14 -11.22 -8.39
CA VAL A 81 47.91 -9.84 -7.92
C VAL A 81 46.99 -9.12 -8.90
N LEU A 82 47.29 -9.16 -10.20
CA LEU A 82 46.44 -8.56 -11.24
C LEU A 82 45.03 -9.16 -11.28
N ILE A 83 44.91 -10.49 -11.13
CA ILE A 83 43.61 -11.17 -11.07
C ILE A 83 42.78 -10.68 -9.86
N ASN A 84 43.42 -10.46 -8.71
CA ASN A 84 42.71 -9.96 -7.53
C ASN A 84 42.24 -8.51 -7.70
N GLU A 85 43.04 -7.67 -8.36
CA GLU A 85 42.65 -6.29 -8.71
C GLU A 85 41.43 -6.31 -9.66
N GLU A 86 41.45 -7.11 -10.72
CA GLU A 86 40.34 -7.24 -11.67
C GLU A 86 39.07 -7.81 -10.98
N ILE A 87 39.20 -8.78 -10.09
CA ILE A 87 38.07 -9.29 -9.28
C ILE A 87 37.46 -8.16 -8.45
N GLN A 88 38.28 -7.34 -7.79
CA GLN A 88 37.80 -6.25 -6.94
C GLN A 88 37.04 -5.19 -7.76
N GLU A 89 37.53 -4.86 -8.96
CA GLU A 89 36.84 -3.96 -9.89
C GLU A 89 35.49 -4.53 -10.35
N LEU A 90 35.46 -5.82 -10.69
CA LEU A 90 34.23 -6.50 -11.12
C LEU A 90 33.21 -6.60 -9.98
N GLU A 91 33.63 -6.81 -8.73
CA GLU A 91 32.74 -6.83 -7.56
C GLU A 91 32.11 -5.45 -7.30
N GLN A 92 32.87 -4.37 -7.47
CA GLN A 92 32.32 -3.00 -7.41
C GLN A 92 31.34 -2.73 -8.54
N ALA A 93 31.66 -3.19 -9.76
CA ALA A 93 30.77 -3.07 -10.91
C ALA A 93 29.48 -3.90 -10.72
N GLU A 94 29.57 -5.10 -10.15
CA GLU A 94 28.41 -5.96 -9.83
C GLU A 94 27.47 -5.26 -8.83
N ALA A 95 28.03 -4.68 -7.76
CA ALA A 95 27.24 -3.95 -6.77
C ALA A 95 26.52 -2.74 -7.38
N LYS A 96 27.24 -1.94 -8.18
CA LYS A 96 26.67 -0.77 -8.87
C LYS A 96 25.56 -1.16 -9.85
N LEU A 97 25.81 -2.19 -10.68
CA LEU A 97 24.81 -2.68 -11.64
C LEU A 97 23.58 -3.24 -10.92
N SER A 98 23.76 -3.95 -9.80
CA SER A 98 22.64 -4.45 -9.00
C SER A 98 21.79 -3.33 -8.42
N GLU A 99 22.39 -2.25 -7.96
CA GLU A 99 21.69 -1.06 -7.46
C GLU A 99 20.92 -0.36 -8.60
N GLU A 100 21.59 -0.13 -9.74
CA GLU A 100 20.98 0.50 -10.92
C GLU A 100 19.80 -0.29 -11.49
N ILE A 101 19.87 -1.63 -11.47
CA ILE A 101 18.76 -2.53 -11.86
C ILE A 101 17.62 -2.38 -10.86
N LYS A 102 17.93 -2.45 -9.56
CA LYS A 102 16.92 -2.35 -8.49
C LYS A 102 16.16 -1.03 -8.59
N ASP A 103 16.85 0.09 -8.74
CA ASP A 103 16.22 1.41 -8.80
C ASP A 103 15.23 1.53 -9.95
N ARG A 104 15.58 1.03 -11.13
CA ARG A 104 14.68 1.01 -12.29
C ARG A 104 13.49 0.06 -12.09
N MET A 105 13.75 -1.13 -11.56
CA MET A 105 12.70 -2.11 -11.27
C MET A 105 11.70 -1.60 -10.21
N MET A 106 12.13 -0.72 -9.30
CA MET A 106 11.24 -0.10 -8.31
C MET A 106 10.24 0.89 -8.94
N VAL A 107 10.50 1.40 -10.14
CA VAL A 107 9.62 2.36 -10.85
C VAL A 107 8.67 1.65 -11.82
N ILE A 108 9.04 0.49 -12.35
CA ILE A 108 8.20 -0.28 -13.26
C ILE A 108 6.94 -0.77 -12.52
N PRO A 109 5.73 -0.49 -13.06
CA PRO A 109 4.48 -0.88 -12.43
C PRO A 109 4.30 -2.40 -12.44
N ASN A 110 3.55 -2.90 -11.46
CA ASN A 110 3.13 -4.29 -11.35
C ASN A 110 2.19 -4.69 -12.50
N ILE A 111 2.11 -5.99 -12.78
CA ILE A 111 1.17 -6.52 -13.78
C ILE A 111 -0.24 -6.42 -13.22
N ILE A 112 -1.12 -5.76 -13.96
CA ILE A 112 -2.54 -5.67 -13.62
C ILE A 112 -3.25 -7.00 -13.97
N ASP A 113 -4.27 -7.38 -13.21
CA ASP A 113 -5.08 -8.55 -13.53
C ASP A 113 -5.87 -8.32 -14.83
N ASP A 114 -6.07 -9.37 -15.63
CA ASP A 114 -6.78 -9.29 -16.92
C ASP A 114 -8.23 -8.80 -16.80
N SER A 115 -8.83 -8.87 -15.60
CA SER A 115 -10.18 -8.35 -15.33
C SER A 115 -10.24 -6.84 -15.12
N VAL A 116 -9.10 -6.14 -15.01
CA VAL A 116 -9.07 -4.69 -14.80
C VAL A 116 -9.57 -3.96 -16.06
N PRO A 117 -10.59 -3.08 -15.95
CA PRO A 117 -11.04 -2.26 -17.07
C PRO A 117 -9.92 -1.37 -17.61
N ILE A 118 -9.79 -1.26 -18.92
CA ILE A 118 -8.85 -0.32 -19.52
C ILE A 118 -9.48 1.07 -19.52
N GLY A 119 -8.84 2.01 -18.83
CA GLY A 119 -9.28 3.39 -18.77
C GLY A 119 -8.17 4.34 -18.34
N ARG A 120 -8.28 5.61 -18.74
CA ARG A 120 -7.22 6.60 -18.62
C ARG A 120 -7.04 7.14 -17.19
N ASP A 121 -8.14 7.35 -16.49
CA ASP A 121 -8.20 7.99 -15.17
C ASP A 121 -9.50 7.59 -14.43
N ASP A 122 -9.68 8.09 -13.21
CA ASP A 122 -10.80 7.79 -12.32
C ASP A 122 -12.19 8.00 -12.94
N SER A 123 -12.30 8.87 -13.97
CA SER A 123 -13.56 9.12 -14.68
C SER A 123 -14.05 7.92 -15.52
N GLU A 124 -13.16 6.97 -15.80
CA GLU A 124 -13.44 5.75 -16.58
C GLU A 124 -13.54 4.49 -15.69
N ASN A 125 -13.57 4.65 -14.36
CA ASN A 125 -13.83 3.55 -13.42
C ASN A 125 -15.25 2.98 -13.61
N VAL A 126 -15.41 1.67 -13.34
CA VAL A 126 -16.61 0.91 -13.70
C VAL A 126 -17.40 0.52 -12.46
N GLU A 127 -18.68 0.90 -12.40
CA GLU A 127 -19.57 0.49 -11.31
C GLU A 127 -19.87 -1.02 -11.41
N VAL A 128 -19.68 -1.73 -10.30
CA VAL A 128 -19.87 -3.18 -10.23
C VAL A 128 -21.23 -3.51 -9.60
N GLU A 129 -21.46 -3.06 -8.37
CA GLU A 129 -22.65 -3.40 -7.61
C GLU A 129 -23.07 -2.27 -6.66
N ARG A 130 -24.38 -2.15 -6.41
CA ARG A 130 -24.97 -1.24 -5.42
C ARG A 130 -25.62 -2.02 -4.30
N PHE A 131 -25.50 -1.50 -3.07
CA PHE A 131 -26.02 -2.14 -1.86
C PHE A 131 -26.83 -1.13 -1.04
N GLY A 132 -28.09 -1.47 -0.80
CA GLY A 132 -29.06 -0.55 -0.20
C GLY A 132 -29.68 0.39 -1.23
N GLU A 133 -30.72 1.11 -0.80
CA GLU A 133 -31.43 2.08 -1.65
C GLU A 133 -31.05 3.50 -1.24
N PRO A 134 -30.50 4.32 -2.16
CA PRO A 134 -30.32 5.75 -1.95
C PRO A 134 -31.64 6.43 -1.59
N LEU A 135 -31.75 6.93 -0.36
CA LEU A 135 -32.92 7.66 0.09
C LEU A 135 -32.77 9.15 -0.20
N GLU A 136 -33.70 9.72 -0.97
CA GLU A 136 -33.85 11.17 -1.02
C GLU A 136 -34.48 11.67 0.29
N LYS A 137 -33.90 12.72 0.85
CA LYS A 137 -34.46 13.38 2.03
C LYS A 137 -35.59 14.33 1.60
N PRO A 138 -36.70 14.42 2.35
CA PRO A 138 -37.81 15.33 2.02
C PRO A 138 -37.49 16.81 2.29
N PHE A 139 -36.25 17.12 2.65
CA PHE A 139 -35.72 18.44 2.96
C PHE A 139 -34.30 18.60 2.38
N GLU A 140 -33.84 19.84 2.25
CA GLU A 140 -32.48 20.13 1.80
C GLU A 140 -31.46 19.72 2.87
N VAL A 141 -30.56 18.82 2.53
CA VAL A 141 -29.51 18.36 3.45
C VAL A 141 -28.43 19.44 3.52
N PRO A 142 -28.18 20.04 4.71
CA PRO A 142 -27.14 21.05 4.86
C PRO A 142 -25.74 20.44 4.70
N HIS A 143 -24.73 21.30 4.54
CA HIS A 143 -23.36 20.85 4.49
C HIS A 143 -22.98 20.17 5.82
N HIS A 144 -22.14 19.12 5.79
CA HIS A 144 -21.78 18.35 6.99
C HIS A 144 -21.17 19.22 8.11
N ILE A 145 -20.46 20.28 7.74
CA ILE A 145 -19.95 21.27 8.72
C ILE A 145 -21.08 22.04 9.40
N ASP A 146 -22.11 22.44 8.66
CA ASP A 146 -23.26 23.15 9.25
C ASP A 146 -24.01 22.21 10.22
N ILE A 147 -24.10 20.91 9.90
CA ILE A 147 -24.63 19.88 10.81
C ILE A 147 -23.79 19.80 12.10
N MET A 148 -22.46 19.67 11.96
CA MET A 148 -21.57 19.56 13.11
C MET A 148 -21.56 20.84 13.95
N GLU A 149 -21.59 22.03 13.35
CA GLU A 149 -21.64 23.31 14.06
C GLU A 149 -22.94 23.46 14.86
N ARG A 150 -24.08 23.08 14.28
CA ARG A 150 -25.38 23.08 15.00
C ARG A 150 -25.35 22.21 16.25
N LEU A 151 -24.62 21.10 16.20
CA LEU A 151 -24.44 20.16 17.32
C LEU A 151 -23.31 20.57 18.28
N ASN A 152 -22.70 21.75 18.10
CA ASN A 152 -21.49 22.18 18.81
C ASN A 152 -20.38 21.11 18.76
N GLY A 153 -20.25 20.45 17.61
CA GLY A 153 -19.47 19.24 17.40
C GLY A 153 -18.17 19.43 16.63
N ILE A 154 -17.86 20.63 16.16
CA ILE A 154 -16.61 20.92 15.45
C ILE A 154 -16.08 22.33 15.76
N ASP A 155 -14.75 22.45 15.88
CA ASP A 155 -14.05 23.73 15.99
C ASP A 155 -12.89 23.77 14.98
N LEU A 156 -13.19 24.38 13.82
CA LEU A 156 -12.23 24.60 12.75
C LEU A 156 -11.35 25.84 13.01
N GLU A 157 -11.82 26.80 13.81
CA GLU A 157 -11.08 28.03 14.04
C GLU A 157 -9.85 27.76 14.92
N SER A 158 -10.04 27.03 16.02
CA SER A 158 -8.95 26.62 16.91
C SER A 158 -7.98 25.69 16.20
N ALA A 159 -8.45 24.82 15.32
CA ALA A 159 -7.59 23.96 14.51
C ALA A 159 -6.71 24.77 13.54
N ARG A 160 -7.29 25.75 12.83
CA ARG A 160 -6.52 26.66 11.96
C ARG A 160 -5.46 27.46 12.72
N LYS A 161 -5.77 27.94 13.92
CA LYS A 161 -4.81 28.65 14.78
C LYS A 161 -3.69 27.74 15.29
N THR A 162 -3.98 26.46 15.52
CA THR A 162 -3.05 25.49 16.12
C THR A 162 -2.14 24.84 15.08
N SER A 163 -2.71 24.37 13.97
CA SER A 163 -2.06 23.47 13.01
C SER A 163 -2.21 23.91 11.55
N GLY A 164 -3.01 24.93 11.26
CA GLY A 164 -3.27 25.41 9.90
C GLY A 164 -4.50 24.76 9.23
N ALA A 165 -4.62 24.94 7.92
CA ALA A 165 -5.68 24.33 7.13
C ALA A 165 -5.53 22.79 7.09
N GLY A 166 -6.63 22.07 6.85
CA GLY A 166 -6.60 20.60 6.79
C GLY A 166 -6.53 19.89 8.16
N PHE A 167 -6.89 20.59 9.25
CA PHE A 167 -7.03 20.02 10.60
C PHE A 167 -8.38 20.42 11.22
N TYR A 168 -8.84 19.67 12.22
CA TYR A 168 -10.08 19.95 12.96
C TYR A 168 -9.95 19.61 14.45
N TYR A 169 -10.84 20.18 15.26
CA TYR A 169 -11.25 19.59 16.53
C TYR A 169 -12.68 19.07 16.39
N LEU A 170 -12.91 17.79 16.68
CA LEU A 170 -14.26 17.28 16.92
C LEU A 170 -14.60 17.43 18.40
N MET A 171 -15.87 17.72 18.71
CA MET A 171 -16.35 17.97 20.06
C MET A 171 -17.66 17.23 20.34
N GLY A 172 -17.99 17.11 21.64
CA GLY A 172 -19.28 16.61 22.10
C GLY A 172 -19.67 15.25 21.52
N ASP A 173 -20.93 15.12 21.14
CA ASP A 173 -21.48 13.88 20.58
C ASP A 173 -20.88 13.53 19.21
N ILE A 174 -20.39 14.49 18.43
CA ILE A 174 -19.70 14.21 17.16
C ILE A 174 -18.35 13.54 17.40
N ALA A 175 -17.56 14.03 18.35
CA ALA A 175 -16.31 13.37 18.76
C ALA A 175 -16.54 11.96 19.31
N ARG A 176 -17.64 11.78 20.06
CA ARG A 176 -18.05 10.46 20.56
C ARG A 176 -18.46 9.55 19.42
N LEU A 177 -19.26 10.03 18.46
CA LEU A 177 -19.70 9.27 17.29
C LEU A 177 -18.52 8.79 16.46
N HIS A 178 -17.56 9.69 16.18
CA HIS A 178 -16.30 9.36 15.54
C HIS A 178 -15.60 8.16 16.21
N SER A 179 -15.41 8.24 17.53
CA SER A 179 -14.75 7.20 18.31
C SER A 179 -15.57 5.91 18.39
N ALA A 180 -16.90 6.03 18.48
CA ALA A 180 -17.84 4.91 18.53
C ALA A 180 -17.79 4.09 17.24
N ILE A 181 -17.75 4.74 16.08
CA ILE A 181 -17.72 4.05 14.79
C ILE A 181 -16.39 3.31 14.59
N LEU A 182 -15.25 3.92 14.97
CA LEU A 182 -13.95 3.23 14.95
C LEU A 182 -13.91 2.03 15.90
N THR A 183 -14.47 2.18 17.11
CA THR A 183 -14.54 1.09 18.09
C THR A 183 -15.42 -0.05 17.59
N TYR A 184 -16.59 0.28 17.02
CA TYR A 184 -17.46 -0.70 16.42
C TYR A 184 -16.81 -1.39 15.20
N ALA A 185 -16.10 -0.65 14.35
CA ALA A 185 -15.36 -1.21 13.21
C ALA A 185 -14.28 -2.22 13.65
N ARG A 186 -13.59 -1.94 14.75
CA ARG A 186 -12.67 -2.89 15.37
C ARG A 186 -13.39 -4.18 15.77
N ASP A 187 -14.46 -4.06 16.55
CA ASP A 187 -15.18 -5.22 17.09
C ASP A 187 -15.84 -6.03 15.96
N PHE A 188 -16.40 -5.36 14.95
CA PHE A 188 -16.92 -5.96 13.73
C PHE A 188 -15.90 -6.84 13.01
N MET A 189 -14.64 -6.40 12.92
CA MET A 189 -13.59 -7.21 12.27
C MET A 189 -13.05 -8.33 13.16
N ILE A 190 -12.95 -8.12 14.48
CA ILE A 190 -12.58 -9.17 15.44
C ILE A 190 -13.58 -10.33 15.36
N ASP A 191 -14.88 -10.02 15.33
CA ASP A 191 -15.95 -11.01 15.24
C ASP A 191 -15.94 -11.79 13.90
N ARG A 192 -15.28 -11.22 12.86
CA ARG A 192 -15.01 -11.89 11.56
C ARG A 192 -13.67 -12.62 11.51
N GLY A 193 -12.99 -12.78 12.64
CA GLY A 193 -11.76 -13.57 12.75
C GLY A 193 -10.48 -12.82 12.35
N PHE A 194 -10.52 -11.48 12.26
CA PHE A 194 -9.30 -10.69 12.10
C PHE A 194 -8.64 -10.46 13.46
N THR A 195 -7.32 -10.58 13.51
CA THR A 195 -6.56 -10.27 14.72
C THR A 195 -6.37 -8.77 14.83
N TYR A 196 -6.76 -8.17 15.97
CA TYR A 196 -6.58 -6.74 16.21
C TYR A 196 -5.15 -6.40 16.64
N TYR A 197 -4.55 -5.44 15.96
CA TYR A 197 -3.22 -4.90 16.24
C TYR A 197 -3.27 -3.40 16.53
N ILE A 198 -2.32 -2.96 17.35
CA ILE A 198 -1.94 -1.55 17.48
C ILE A 198 -0.49 -1.44 16.95
N PRO A 199 -0.29 -1.02 15.69
CA PRO A 199 1.04 -0.94 15.10
C PRO A 199 1.80 0.31 15.54
N PRO A 200 3.12 0.38 15.31
CA PRO A 200 3.84 1.66 15.34
C PRO A 200 3.24 2.65 14.32
N PHE A 201 3.19 3.94 14.68
CA PHE A 201 2.73 5.00 13.77
C PHE A 201 3.87 5.76 13.09
N MET A 202 5.11 5.32 13.35
CA MET A 202 6.32 5.79 12.70
C MET A 202 7.09 4.59 12.18
N ILE A 203 7.54 4.66 10.93
CA ILE A 203 8.24 3.56 10.26
C ILE A 203 9.51 4.05 9.56
N HIS A 204 10.49 3.16 9.43
CA HIS A 204 11.74 3.43 8.73
C HIS A 204 11.55 3.62 7.22
N GLY A 205 12.45 4.38 6.57
CA GLY A 205 12.35 4.69 5.15
C GLY A 205 12.42 3.45 4.24
N ASN A 206 13.13 2.40 4.65
CA ASN A 206 13.16 1.12 3.93
C ASN A 206 11.78 0.42 3.92
N VAL A 207 10.97 0.57 4.99
CA VAL A 207 9.60 0.06 5.02
C VAL A 207 8.71 0.86 4.08
N VAL A 208 8.82 2.18 4.10
CA VAL A 208 8.04 3.08 3.22
C VAL A 208 8.25 2.71 1.75
N THR A 209 9.51 2.64 1.31
CA THR A 209 9.83 2.27 -0.08
C THR A 209 9.38 0.85 -0.46
N GLY A 210 9.22 -0.03 0.54
CA GLY A 210 8.71 -1.38 0.35
C GLY A 210 7.21 -1.47 0.07
N VAL A 211 6.41 -0.55 0.63
CA VAL A 211 4.93 -0.63 0.60
C VAL A 211 4.24 0.31 -0.39
N MET A 212 4.93 1.36 -0.87
CA MET A 212 4.35 2.35 -1.80
C MET A 212 5.32 2.73 -2.92
N SER A 213 4.82 3.41 -3.96
CA SER A 213 5.67 4.02 -5.00
C SER A 213 6.41 5.27 -4.49
N PHE A 214 7.48 5.66 -5.18
CA PHE A 214 8.21 6.89 -4.85
C PHE A 214 7.33 8.14 -5.03
N THR A 215 6.49 8.16 -6.07
CA THR A 215 5.53 9.24 -6.32
C THR A 215 4.55 9.41 -5.14
N GLU A 216 4.00 8.30 -4.63
CA GLU A 216 3.14 8.32 -3.44
C GLU A 216 3.90 8.81 -2.21
N MET A 217 5.13 8.33 -2.01
CA MET A 217 5.96 8.73 -0.88
C MET A 217 6.20 10.24 -0.83
N GLU A 218 6.58 10.86 -1.95
CA GLU A 218 6.85 12.29 -2.04
C GLU A 218 5.58 13.13 -1.75
N ASN A 219 4.46 12.71 -2.33
CA ASN A 219 3.18 13.41 -2.27
C ASN A 219 2.45 13.25 -0.93
N MET A 220 2.63 12.12 -0.23
CA MET A 220 1.82 11.79 0.95
C MET A 220 2.60 11.86 2.26
N MET A 221 3.87 11.45 2.32
CA MET A 221 4.51 11.09 3.59
C MET A 221 5.14 12.29 4.33
N TYR A 222 4.88 12.40 5.63
CA TYR A 222 5.63 13.29 6.52
C TYR A 222 6.87 12.57 7.07
N LYS A 223 8.03 13.23 7.02
CA LYS A 223 9.31 12.75 7.56
C LYS A 223 9.62 13.43 8.90
N ILE A 224 10.12 12.67 9.87
CA ILE A 224 10.62 13.21 11.14
C ILE A 224 12.01 13.82 10.91
N GLU A 225 12.19 15.07 11.33
CA GLU A 225 13.47 15.75 11.20
C GLU A 225 14.53 15.10 12.09
N GLY A 226 15.71 14.85 11.54
CA GLY A 226 16.84 14.25 12.27
C GLY A 226 16.76 12.73 12.45
N GLU A 227 15.71 12.06 11.98
CA GLU A 227 15.48 10.62 12.16
C GLU A 227 15.18 9.92 10.83
N ASP A 228 15.53 8.65 10.70
CA ASP A 228 15.00 7.78 9.63
C ASP A 228 13.63 7.22 10.02
N LEU A 229 12.68 8.13 10.23
CA LEU A 229 11.30 7.80 10.57
C LEU A 229 10.32 8.66 9.78
N TYR A 230 9.24 8.03 9.36
CA TYR A 230 8.14 8.65 8.64
C TYR A 230 6.83 8.37 9.37
N LEU A 231 5.96 9.37 9.46
CA LEU A 231 4.58 9.19 9.93
C LEU A 231 3.80 8.38 8.89
N ILE A 232 3.00 7.42 9.34
CA ILE A 232 2.28 6.52 8.45
C ILE A 232 1.13 7.23 7.71
N GLY A 233 1.03 7.05 6.39
CA GLY A 233 -0.14 7.45 5.61
C GLY A 233 -1.33 6.49 5.74
N THR A 234 -1.08 5.29 6.28
CA THR A 234 -2.06 4.30 6.71
C THR A 234 -1.38 3.19 7.54
N SER A 235 -2.12 2.49 8.42
CA SER A 235 -1.63 1.35 9.18
C SER A 235 -1.27 0.13 8.31
N GLU A 236 -1.76 0.03 7.08
CA GLU A 236 -1.30 -0.96 6.09
C GLU A 236 0.24 -1.03 6.05
N HIS A 237 0.90 0.12 5.95
CA HIS A 237 2.35 0.20 5.82
C HIS A 237 3.07 -0.49 6.97
N SER A 238 2.57 -0.29 8.18
CA SER A 238 3.18 -0.86 9.39
C SER A 238 2.79 -2.32 9.59
N MET A 239 1.55 -2.69 9.26
CA MET A 239 1.07 -4.07 9.35
C MET A 239 1.77 -4.99 8.35
N ILE A 240 1.99 -4.53 7.11
CA ILE A 240 2.81 -5.25 6.12
C ILE A 240 4.29 -5.22 6.52
N GLY A 241 4.80 -4.06 6.96
CA GLY A 241 6.18 -3.90 7.43
C GLY A 241 6.58 -4.82 8.59
N LYS A 242 5.62 -5.28 9.41
CA LYS A 242 5.81 -6.30 10.46
C LYS A 242 6.48 -7.58 9.93
N PHE A 243 6.32 -7.90 8.65
CA PHE A 243 6.81 -9.13 8.03
C PHE A 243 8.12 -8.95 7.25
N ILE A 244 8.75 -7.77 7.32
CA ILE A 244 10.00 -7.49 6.60
C ILE A 244 11.08 -8.57 6.88
N ASP A 245 11.72 -9.04 5.81
CA ASP A 245 12.75 -10.08 5.77
C ASP A 245 12.37 -11.44 6.40
N SER A 246 11.09 -11.67 6.66
CA SER A 246 10.61 -12.91 7.27
C SER A 246 10.42 -14.05 6.26
N ILE A 247 10.52 -15.27 6.78
CA ILE A 247 10.09 -16.49 6.09
C ILE A 247 8.98 -17.07 6.95
N LEU A 248 7.76 -17.06 6.41
CA LEU A 248 6.55 -17.54 7.06
C LEU A 248 6.36 -19.03 6.80
N ASP A 249 5.77 -19.71 7.77
CA ASP A 249 5.28 -21.08 7.58
C ASP A 249 3.91 -21.01 6.89
N GLU A 250 3.74 -21.75 5.80
CA GLU A 250 2.47 -21.83 5.05
C GLU A 250 1.28 -22.21 5.94
N GLU A 251 1.49 -22.99 7.01
CA GLU A 251 0.43 -23.34 7.97
C GLU A 251 -0.10 -22.15 8.77
N THR A 252 0.65 -21.05 8.83
CA THR A 252 0.24 -19.81 9.49
C THR A 252 -0.55 -18.89 8.58
N LEU A 253 -0.70 -19.22 7.30
CA LEU A 253 -1.45 -18.43 6.32
C LEU A 253 -2.91 -18.89 6.23
N PRO A 254 -3.85 -17.96 6.00
CA PRO A 254 -3.64 -16.52 5.86
C PRO A 254 -3.45 -15.82 7.22
N GLN A 255 -2.62 -14.78 7.23
CA GLN A 255 -2.56 -13.83 8.34
C GLN A 255 -3.60 -12.73 8.10
N THR A 256 -4.66 -12.70 8.90
CA THR A 256 -5.73 -11.69 8.86
C THR A 256 -5.53 -10.66 9.97
N LEU A 257 -5.22 -9.41 9.61
CA LEU A 257 -4.90 -8.33 10.54
C LEU A 257 -5.90 -7.19 10.40
N THR A 258 -6.36 -6.64 11.52
CA THR A 258 -7.07 -5.35 11.53
C THR A 258 -6.41 -4.40 12.51
N SER A 259 -6.41 -3.11 12.22
CA SER A 259 -5.86 -2.12 13.15
C SER A 259 -6.51 -0.76 13.06
N TYR A 260 -6.41 -0.05 14.16
CA TYR A 260 -6.70 1.37 14.27
C TYR A 260 -5.38 2.15 14.14
N SER A 261 -5.37 3.23 13.38
CA SER A 261 -4.31 4.23 13.49
C SER A 261 -4.77 5.64 13.11
N PRO A 262 -4.13 6.68 13.65
CA PRO A 262 -4.04 7.95 12.94
C PRO A 262 -3.22 7.76 11.64
N CYS A 263 -3.61 8.49 10.61
CA CYS A 263 -3.03 8.49 9.28
C CYS A 263 -2.66 9.94 8.95
N PHE A 264 -1.44 10.14 8.43
CA PHE A 264 -0.88 11.46 8.15
C PHE A 264 -0.57 11.60 6.66
N ARG A 265 -1.18 12.57 5.98
CA ARG A 265 -0.98 12.81 4.55
C ARG A 265 -0.76 14.30 4.26
N LYS A 266 0.26 14.62 3.46
CA LYS A 266 0.54 16.01 3.06
C LYS A 266 -0.52 16.61 2.12
N GLU A 267 -1.32 15.78 1.45
CA GLU A 267 -2.39 16.22 0.53
C GLU A 267 -1.89 17.22 -0.55
N VAL A 268 -0.66 17.01 -1.05
CA VAL A 268 -0.07 17.85 -2.11
C VAL A 268 -0.88 17.74 -3.40
N GLY A 269 -1.20 18.88 -4.02
CA GLY A 269 -1.87 18.93 -5.34
C GLY A 269 -3.41 18.97 -5.31
N ALA A 270 -4.03 18.98 -4.12
CA ALA A 270 -5.49 18.94 -3.98
C ALA A 270 -6.17 20.33 -3.88
N HIS A 271 -5.50 21.40 -4.29
CA HIS A 271 -6.04 22.76 -4.21
C HIS A 271 -7.37 22.90 -4.98
N GLY A 272 -8.40 23.38 -4.30
CA GLY A 272 -9.72 23.70 -4.87
C GLY A 272 -10.78 22.60 -4.84
N ILE A 273 -10.47 21.38 -4.37
CA ILE A 273 -11.44 20.27 -4.30
C ILE A 273 -11.86 20.02 -2.83
N GLU A 274 -13.14 20.27 -2.52
CA GLU A 274 -13.74 20.03 -1.19
C GLU A 274 -12.94 20.60 0.01
N GLU A 275 -12.29 21.76 -0.16
CA GLU A 275 -11.49 22.40 0.90
C GLU A 275 -12.30 22.81 2.14
N ARG A 276 -13.64 22.91 2.00
CA ARG A 276 -14.54 23.20 3.12
C ARG A 276 -14.87 21.90 3.87
N GLY A 277 -14.27 21.74 5.05
CA GLY A 277 -14.68 20.76 6.05
C GLY A 277 -13.68 19.63 6.25
N VAL A 278 -14.18 18.43 6.51
CA VAL A 278 -13.34 17.28 6.89
C VAL A 278 -13.02 16.31 5.73
N TYR A 279 -13.52 16.52 4.51
CA TYR A 279 -13.40 15.51 3.43
C TYR A 279 -11.94 15.14 3.10
N ARG A 280 -11.04 16.14 3.11
CA ARG A 280 -9.62 16.00 2.82
C ARG A 280 -8.81 16.77 3.84
N ILE A 281 -7.98 16.07 4.60
CA ILE A 281 -7.27 16.60 5.77
C ILE A 281 -5.91 15.92 5.95
N HIS A 282 -5.04 16.56 6.72
CA HIS A 282 -3.68 16.08 6.96
C HIS A 282 -3.59 14.95 7.97
N GLN A 283 -4.52 14.90 8.91
CA GLN A 283 -4.60 13.86 9.93
C GLN A 283 -6.02 13.31 9.99
N PHE A 284 -6.15 12.00 9.86
CA PHE A 284 -7.42 11.30 10.04
C PHE A 284 -7.21 9.91 10.63
N GLU A 285 -8.21 9.38 11.28
CA GLU A 285 -8.19 8.02 11.79
C GLU A 285 -8.67 7.02 10.74
N LYS A 286 -8.19 5.78 10.83
CA LYS A 286 -8.67 4.72 9.97
C LYS A 286 -8.66 3.38 10.69
N GLN A 287 -9.68 2.59 10.41
CA GLN A 287 -9.70 1.16 10.71
C GLN A 287 -9.41 0.39 9.42
N GLU A 288 -8.33 -0.37 9.41
CA GLU A 288 -7.81 -1.06 8.22
C GLU A 288 -7.93 -2.58 8.37
N MET A 289 -8.05 -3.26 7.24
CA MET A 289 -7.87 -4.70 7.08
C MET A 289 -6.61 -4.95 6.25
N VAL A 290 -5.80 -5.92 6.66
CA VAL A 290 -4.65 -6.42 5.89
C VAL A 290 -4.68 -7.93 5.89
N VAL A 291 -4.39 -8.52 4.74
CA VAL A 291 -4.22 -9.96 4.60
C VAL A 291 -2.87 -10.25 3.95
N VAL A 292 -2.12 -11.17 4.56
CA VAL A 292 -0.96 -11.83 3.94
C VAL A 292 -1.35 -13.29 3.72
N CYS A 293 -1.35 -13.75 2.47
CA CYS A 293 -1.88 -15.07 2.12
C CYS A 293 -1.05 -15.76 1.03
N ASN A 294 -1.43 -17.02 0.74
CA ASN A 294 -0.90 -17.75 -0.41
C ASN A 294 -1.37 -17.07 -1.73
N PRO A 295 -0.59 -17.16 -2.82
CA PRO A 295 -0.95 -16.58 -4.11
C PRO A 295 -2.34 -16.98 -4.62
N GLU A 296 -2.68 -18.26 -4.50
CA GLU A 296 -3.95 -18.86 -4.94
C GLU A 296 -5.17 -18.31 -4.20
N ASP A 297 -5.01 -17.90 -2.94
CA ASP A 297 -6.10 -17.40 -2.10
C ASP A 297 -6.36 -15.91 -2.30
N SER A 298 -5.44 -15.19 -2.96
CA SER A 298 -5.50 -13.73 -3.05
C SER A 298 -6.77 -13.20 -3.74
N LYS A 299 -7.29 -13.90 -4.74
CA LYS A 299 -8.55 -13.51 -5.41
C LYS A 299 -9.76 -13.66 -4.48
N TYR A 300 -9.79 -14.73 -3.69
CA TYR A 300 -10.83 -14.93 -2.67
C TYR A 300 -10.78 -13.82 -1.61
N TRP A 301 -9.59 -13.55 -1.07
CA TRP A 301 -9.44 -12.52 -0.04
C TRP A 301 -9.75 -11.11 -0.53
N TYR A 302 -9.43 -10.80 -1.78
CA TYR A 302 -9.82 -9.53 -2.39
C TYR A 302 -11.34 -9.34 -2.29
N ASP A 303 -12.10 -10.38 -2.64
CA ASP A 303 -13.56 -10.33 -2.59
C ASP A 303 -14.12 -10.22 -1.18
N GLU A 304 -13.56 -10.97 -0.24
CA GLU A 304 -14.01 -10.91 1.16
C GLU A 304 -13.68 -9.56 1.80
N LEU A 305 -12.55 -8.95 1.46
CA LEU A 305 -12.13 -7.67 2.01
C LEU A 305 -13.09 -6.54 1.63
N TRP A 306 -13.43 -6.35 0.34
CA TRP A 306 -14.35 -5.29 -0.03
C TRP A 306 -15.78 -5.55 0.48
N LYS A 307 -16.22 -6.82 0.53
CA LYS A 307 -17.52 -7.18 1.11
C LYS A 307 -17.62 -6.84 2.60
N ASN A 308 -16.54 -7.05 3.36
CA ASN A 308 -16.50 -6.66 4.78
C ASN A 308 -16.76 -5.16 4.96
N ALA A 309 -16.18 -4.31 4.10
CA ALA A 309 -16.43 -2.88 4.13
C ALA A 309 -17.89 -2.54 3.74
N VAL A 310 -18.42 -3.15 2.67
CA VAL A 310 -19.82 -2.99 2.27
C VAL A 310 -20.77 -3.37 3.41
N ASP A 311 -20.58 -4.55 4.01
CA ASP A 311 -21.39 -5.03 5.13
C ASP A 311 -21.33 -4.07 6.32
N PHE A 312 -20.14 -3.55 6.65
CA PHE A 312 -19.97 -2.58 7.73
C PHE A 312 -20.83 -1.34 7.52
N PHE A 313 -20.75 -0.70 6.35
CA PHE A 313 -21.55 0.49 6.04
C PHE A 313 -23.06 0.21 6.03
N ARG A 314 -23.48 -0.97 5.58
CA ARG A 314 -24.89 -1.39 5.63
C ARG A 314 -25.42 -1.49 7.06
N THR A 315 -24.59 -1.90 8.03
CA THR A 315 -25.01 -1.90 9.45
C THR A 315 -25.22 -0.49 10.02
N LEU A 316 -24.74 0.54 9.32
CA LEU A 316 -24.87 1.95 9.70
C LEU A 316 -25.98 2.69 8.93
N ASP A 317 -26.82 1.94 8.20
CA ASP A 317 -27.88 2.46 7.33
C ASP A 317 -27.37 3.40 6.21
N ILE A 318 -26.16 3.13 5.70
CA ILE A 318 -25.53 3.91 4.62
C ILE A 318 -25.54 3.09 3.33
N PRO A 319 -26.25 3.53 2.27
CA PRO A 319 -26.15 2.91 0.95
C PRO A 319 -24.75 3.09 0.37
N VAL A 320 -24.22 2.03 -0.24
CA VAL A 320 -22.88 2.03 -0.83
C VAL A 320 -22.90 1.39 -2.22
N ARG A 321 -21.85 1.65 -2.99
CA ARG A 321 -21.54 0.93 -4.22
C ARG A 321 -20.08 0.51 -4.25
N THR A 322 -19.78 -0.48 -5.08
CA THR A 322 -18.41 -0.84 -5.45
C THR A 322 -18.11 -0.32 -6.86
N LEU A 323 -16.94 0.31 -6.99
CA LEU A 323 -16.45 0.91 -8.23
C LEU A 323 -15.08 0.30 -8.54
N GLU A 324 -14.97 -0.51 -9.59
CA GLU A 324 -13.70 -1.12 -10.00
C GLU A 324 -12.80 -0.06 -10.66
N CYS A 325 -11.56 0.06 -10.19
CA CYS A 325 -10.60 1.01 -10.71
C CYS A 325 -10.10 0.55 -12.08
N CYS A 326 -10.07 1.47 -13.05
CA CYS A 326 -9.49 1.21 -14.36
C CYS A 326 -7.95 1.26 -14.32
N SER A 327 -7.31 0.79 -15.38
CA SER A 327 -5.86 0.61 -15.46
C SER A 327 -5.02 1.86 -15.19
N GLY A 328 -5.46 3.03 -15.63
CA GLY A 328 -4.79 4.32 -15.43
C GLY A 328 -4.95 4.90 -14.01
N ASP A 329 -6.00 4.50 -13.29
CA ASP A 329 -6.25 4.92 -11.90
C ASP A 329 -5.54 4.01 -10.87
N LEU A 330 -5.07 2.83 -11.29
CA LEU A 330 -4.31 1.94 -10.42
C LEU A 330 -2.91 2.49 -10.12
N ALA A 331 -2.58 2.62 -8.83
CA ALA A 331 -1.21 2.86 -8.38
C ALA A 331 -0.25 1.73 -8.83
N ASP A 332 1.05 2.04 -8.92
CA ASP A 332 2.06 1.19 -9.54
C ASP A 332 2.18 -0.21 -8.94
N LEU A 333 1.91 -0.39 -7.65
CA LEU A 333 2.04 -1.69 -6.99
C LEU A 333 0.79 -2.58 -7.14
N LYS A 334 -0.35 -2.01 -7.51
CA LYS A 334 -1.64 -2.71 -7.47
C LYS A 334 -1.81 -3.62 -8.68
N VAL A 335 -2.21 -4.87 -8.42
CA VAL A 335 -2.69 -5.83 -9.42
C VAL A 335 -4.14 -5.52 -9.77
N LYS A 336 -4.96 -5.23 -8.75
CA LYS A 336 -6.39 -4.94 -8.87
C LYS A 336 -6.86 -4.07 -7.70
N SER A 337 -7.85 -3.21 -7.92
CA SER A 337 -8.41 -2.33 -6.89
C SER A 337 -9.86 -1.99 -7.17
N CYS A 338 -10.64 -1.85 -6.12
CA CYS A 338 -11.97 -1.26 -6.19
C CYS A 338 -12.18 -0.31 -5.02
N ASP A 339 -12.97 0.71 -5.25
CA ASP A 339 -13.39 1.64 -4.22
C ASP A 339 -14.78 1.27 -3.73
N VAL A 340 -14.96 1.35 -2.41
CA VAL A 340 -16.27 1.36 -1.78
C VAL A 340 -16.67 2.81 -1.61
N GLU A 341 -17.77 3.19 -2.24
CA GLU A 341 -18.27 4.55 -2.21
C GLU A 341 -19.60 4.63 -1.48
N ALA A 342 -19.79 5.65 -0.64
CA ALA A 342 -21.03 5.89 0.10
C ALA A 342 -21.90 6.92 -0.60
N TRP A 343 -23.22 6.75 -0.50
CA TRP A 343 -24.18 7.72 -1.01
C TRP A 343 -24.16 9.01 -0.19
N SER A 344 -24.12 10.17 -0.87
CA SER A 344 -24.39 11.49 -0.28
C SER A 344 -25.79 11.96 -0.68
N PRO A 345 -26.77 12.01 0.24
CA PRO A 345 -28.05 12.64 0.00
C PRO A 345 -27.96 14.12 -0.38
N ARG A 346 -26.93 14.83 0.12
CA ARG A 346 -26.69 16.24 -0.22
C ARG A 346 -26.21 16.40 -1.66
N GLN A 347 -25.15 15.68 -2.03
CA GLN A 347 -24.49 15.81 -3.33
C GLN A 347 -25.21 15.03 -4.43
N LYS A 348 -26.13 14.12 -4.05
CA LYS A 348 -26.84 13.21 -4.94
C LYS A 348 -25.91 12.36 -5.81
N LYS A 349 -24.77 11.97 -5.23
CA LYS A 349 -23.78 11.07 -5.84
C LYS A 349 -23.10 10.23 -4.77
N TYR A 350 -22.40 9.20 -5.23
CA TYR A 350 -21.52 8.41 -4.40
C TYR A 350 -20.13 9.06 -4.30
N PHE A 351 -19.42 8.80 -3.21
CA PHE A 351 -18.05 9.23 -3.00
C PHE A 351 -17.26 8.19 -2.20
N GLU A 352 -15.97 8.04 -2.51
CA GLU A 352 -15.06 7.06 -1.92
C GLU A 352 -14.99 7.17 -0.38
N VAL A 353 -15.25 6.06 0.31
CA VAL A 353 -15.10 5.90 1.76
C VAL A 353 -14.11 4.79 2.15
N GLY A 354 -13.67 4.00 1.19
CA GLY A 354 -12.62 3.00 1.35
C GLY A 354 -12.12 2.49 0.00
N SER A 355 -10.90 1.96 -0.02
CA SER A 355 -10.29 1.35 -1.20
C SER A 355 -9.74 -0.01 -0.82
N CYS A 356 -10.07 -1.03 -1.61
CA CYS A 356 -9.62 -2.41 -1.48
C CYS A 356 -8.60 -2.69 -2.58
N SER A 357 -7.46 -3.30 -2.23
CA SER A 357 -6.38 -3.54 -3.17
C SER A 357 -5.77 -4.93 -3.00
N ASN A 358 -5.54 -5.60 -4.13
CA ASN A 358 -4.65 -6.75 -4.22
C ASN A 358 -3.35 -6.29 -4.87
N LEU A 359 -2.22 -6.50 -4.19
CA LEU A 359 -0.90 -6.08 -4.65
C LEU A 359 -0.06 -7.25 -5.17
N GLY A 360 -0.63 -8.47 -5.21
CA GLY A 360 0.10 -9.68 -5.55
C GLY A 360 1.33 -9.82 -4.66
N ASP A 361 2.45 -10.21 -5.25
CA ASP A 361 3.74 -10.31 -4.55
C ASP A 361 4.52 -8.99 -4.49
N ALA A 362 3.98 -7.87 -4.97
CA ALA A 362 4.79 -6.68 -5.24
C ALA A 362 5.40 -6.06 -3.97
N GLN A 363 4.63 -5.97 -2.87
CA GLN A 363 5.15 -5.52 -1.57
C GLN A 363 6.04 -6.60 -0.95
N ALA A 364 5.62 -7.87 -1.01
CA ALA A 364 6.37 -9.00 -0.48
C ALA A 364 7.78 -9.10 -1.08
N ARG A 365 7.91 -8.87 -2.39
CA ARG A 365 9.19 -8.87 -3.10
C ARG A 365 10.12 -7.74 -2.68
N ARG A 366 9.56 -6.55 -2.42
CA ARG A 366 10.34 -5.40 -1.94
C ARG A 366 10.77 -5.54 -0.49
N LEU A 367 9.95 -6.20 0.33
CA LEU A 367 10.17 -6.37 1.77
C LEU A 367 10.76 -7.74 2.15
N GLY A 368 11.01 -8.63 1.19
CA GLY A 368 11.58 -9.95 1.46
C GLY A 368 10.65 -10.94 2.17
N ILE A 369 9.32 -10.75 2.08
CA ILE A 369 8.29 -11.57 2.74
C ILE A 369 8.10 -12.88 1.97
N ARG A 370 8.70 -13.96 2.48
CA ARG A 370 8.67 -15.28 1.83
C ARG A 370 7.86 -16.29 2.62
N VAL A 371 7.47 -17.37 1.98
CA VAL A 371 6.75 -18.50 2.56
C VAL A 371 7.51 -19.78 2.25
N ASP A 372 7.68 -20.63 3.25
CA ASP A 372 8.12 -22.02 3.06
C ASP A 372 6.87 -22.89 2.83
N GLY A 373 6.72 -23.37 1.60
CA GLY A 373 5.61 -24.23 1.19
C GLY A 373 5.78 -25.66 1.70
N LYS A 374 4.66 -26.36 1.88
CA LYS A 374 4.63 -27.77 2.33
C LYS A 374 5.31 -28.74 1.37
N ASP A 375 5.44 -28.37 0.11
CA ASP A 375 6.14 -29.13 -0.92
C ASP A 375 7.67 -28.88 -0.93
N GLY A 376 8.17 -28.04 -0.02
CA GLY A 376 9.57 -27.64 0.06
C GLY A 376 9.93 -26.50 -0.90
N SER A 377 8.95 -25.92 -1.60
CA SER A 377 9.15 -24.71 -2.38
C SER A 377 9.27 -23.48 -1.46
N ARG A 378 9.85 -22.40 -2.00
CA ARG A 378 9.89 -21.09 -1.34
C ARG A 378 9.41 -20.05 -2.31
N TYR A 379 8.36 -19.32 -1.93
CA TYR A 379 7.71 -18.32 -2.77
C TYR A 379 7.46 -17.03 -1.99
N PHE A 380 7.02 -15.96 -2.67
CA PHE A 380 6.63 -14.70 -2.04
C PHE A 380 5.15 -14.71 -1.71
N ALA A 381 4.78 -14.25 -0.51
CA ALA A 381 3.37 -14.13 -0.13
C ALA A 381 2.65 -13.09 -1.00
N HIS A 382 1.33 -13.20 -1.11
CA HIS A 382 0.51 -12.10 -1.61
C HIS A 382 0.06 -11.19 -0.48
N THR A 383 -0.02 -9.89 -0.77
CA THR A 383 -0.49 -8.89 0.20
C THR A 383 -1.73 -8.16 -0.32
N LEU A 384 -2.69 -7.98 0.59
CA LEU A 384 -3.94 -7.28 0.32
C LEU A 384 -4.25 -6.33 1.47
N ASN A 385 -4.98 -5.28 1.16
CA ASN A 385 -5.51 -4.35 2.14
C ASN A 385 -6.90 -3.87 1.74
N ASN A 386 -7.68 -3.45 2.74
CA ASN A 386 -8.88 -2.67 2.52
C ASN A 386 -9.20 -1.81 3.75
N THR A 387 -9.78 -0.64 3.50
CA THR A 387 -10.35 0.20 4.55
C THR A 387 -11.64 -0.43 5.09
N VAL A 388 -11.74 -0.63 6.41
CA VAL A 388 -13.04 -0.89 7.05
C VAL A 388 -13.83 0.42 7.08
N VAL A 389 -13.20 1.47 7.61
CA VAL A 389 -13.78 2.81 7.72
C VAL A 389 -12.71 3.89 7.93
N ALA A 390 -12.88 5.05 7.28
CA ALA A 390 -12.06 6.24 7.47
C ALA A 390 -12.95 7.46 7.83
N PRO A 391 -12.98 7.89 9.12
CA PRO A 391 -13.91 8.90 9.59
C PRO A 391 -13.79 10.34 9.12
N PRO A 392 -12.93 10.68 8.15
CA PRO A 392 -13.22 11.84 7.34
C PRO A 392 -14.61 11.80 6.72
N ARG A 393 -14.61 10.91 5.75
CA ARG A 393 -15.63 10.71 4.74
C ARG A 393 -16.77 9.86 5.26
N MET A 394 -16.49 8.89 6.13
CA MET A 394 -17.56 8.17 6.81
C MET A 394 -18.43 9.11 7.65
N LEU A 395 -17.87 10.09 8.39
CA LEU A 395 -18.70 10.99 9.18
C LEU A 395 -19.65 11.80 8.29
N ILE A 396 -19.18 12.22 7.12
CA ILE A 396 -20.02 12.91 6.12
C ILE A 396 -21.18 11.99 5.70
N ALA A 397 -20.87 10.76 5.27
CA ALA A 397 -21.88 9.79 4.85
C ALA A 397 -22.88 9.50 5.98
N PHE A 398 -22.39 9.27 7.20
CA PHE A 398 -23.21 8.95 8.35
C PHE A 398 -24.15 10.10 8.71
N LEU A 399 -23.63 11.32 8.85
CA LEU A 399 -24.42 12.49 9.23
C LEU A 399 -25.49 12.78 8.18
N GLU A 400 -25.14 12.81 6.90
CA GLU A 400 -26.10 13.13 5.83
C GLU A 400 -27.21 12.05 5.70
N ASN A 401 -26.85 10.76 5.80
CA ASN A 401 -27.84 9.68 5.68
C ASN A 401 -28.72 9.53 6.94
N ASN A 402 -28.22 9.87 8.13
CA ASN A 402 -28.96 9.71 9.39
C ASN A 402 -29.59 11.02 9.91
N LEU A 403 -29.47 12.14 9.18
CA LEU A 403 -30.08 13.41 9.55
C LEU A 403 -31.62 13.38 9.44
N ASN A 404 -32.27 14.00 10.42
CA ASN A 404 -33.71 14.30 10.47
C ASN A 404 -33.99 15.78 10.15
N GLU A 405 -35.23 16.09 9.75
CA GLU A 405 -35.64 17.45 9.40
C GLU A 405 -35.48 18.45 10.56
N ASP A 406 -35.66 17.99 11.80
CA ASP A 406 -35.47 18.81 13.00
C ASP A 406 -33.99 19.06 13.34
N GLY A 407 -33.05 18.50 12.57
CA GLY A 407 -31.60 18.60 12.76
C GLY A 407 -30.98 17.59 13.70
N THR A 408 -31.78 16.70 14.30
CA THR A 408 -31.24 15.58 15.06
C THR A 408 -30.67 14.52 14.11
N VAL A 409 -29.72 13.71 14.59
CA VAL A 409 -29.12 12.60 13.84
C VAL A 409 -29.44 11.30 14.57
N ASN A 410 -30.00 10.33 13.84
CA ASN A 410 -30.31 9.00 14.37
C ASN A 410 -29.02 8.19 14.62
N ILE A 411 -29.04 7.36 15.67
CA ILE A 411 -27.96 6.42 15.98
C ILE A 411 -28.46 4.99 15.71
N PRO A 412 -27.91 4.31 14.68
CA PRO A 412 -28.22 2.91 14.38
C PRO A 412 -28.01 2.02 15.60
N GLU A 413 -28.83 0.97 15.71
CA GLU A 413 -28.87 0.09 16.90
C GLU A 413 -27.49 -0.46 17.28
N VAL A 414 -26.70 -0.86 16.28
CA VAL A 414 -25.33 -1.39 16.46
C VAL A 414 -24.36 -0.40 17.10
N LEU A 415 -24.59 0.91 16.96
CA LEU A 415 -23.74 1.95 17.54
C LEU A 415 -24.19 2.41 18.94
N ARG A 416 -25.45 2.14 19.32
CA ARG A 416 -26.02 2.63 20.59
C ARG A 416 -25.18 2.22 21.80
N PRO A 417 -24.65 0.99 21.93
CA PRO A 417 -23.79 0.62 23.07
C PRO A 417 -22.56 1.53 23.22
N TYR A 418 -21.96 1.96 22.11
CA TYR A 418 -20.79 2.84 22.08
C TYR A 418 -21.18 4.32 22.32
N MET A 419 -22.39 4.68 21.93
CA MET A 419 -22.98 6.02 22.10
C MET A 419 -23.71 6.21 23.44
N GLY A 420 -23.59 5.27 24.38
CA GLY A 420 -24.19 5.39 25.71
C GLY A 420 -25.70 5.20 25.69
N ASN A 421 -26.16 4.31 24.82
CA ASN A 421 -27.55 3.97 24.55
C ASN A 421 -28.42 5.12 24.04
N LYS A 422 -27.79 6.19 23.51
CA LYS A 422 -28.52 7.25 22.80
C LYS A 422 -29.09 6.69 21.49
N GLU A 423 -30.36 6.95 21.25
CA GLU A 423 -31.02 6.64 19.96
C GLU A 423 -30.85 7.77 18.94
N LYS A 424 -30.54 8.99 19.42
CA LYS A 424 -30.32 10.18 18.61
C LYS A 424 -29.40 11.18 19.32
N ILE A 425 -28.76 12.04 18.54
CA ILE A 425 -27.99 13.22 18.98
C ILE A 425 -28.60 14.47 18.35
N GLY A 426 -28.65 15.61 19.04
CA GLY A 426 -29.41 16.77 18.56
C GLY A 426 -29.51 17.91 19.56
#